data_AF-A0A4V1UN50-F1
#
_entry.id   AF-A0A4V1UN50-F1
#
_cell.length_a   1.000
_cell.length_b   1.000
_cell.length_c   1.000
_cell.angle_alpha   90.00
_cell.angle_beta   90.00
_cell.angle_gamma   90.00
#
_symmetry.space_group_name_H-M   'P 1'
#
loop_
_entity.id
_entity.type
_entity.pdbx_description
1 polymer ?
#
loop_
_entity_poly.entity_id
_entity_poly.type
_entity_poly.pdbx_seq_one_letter_code
_entity_poly.pdbx_strand_id
1 'polypeptide(L)'
;MDTGEIRESDDRGRHTTTHRELFRLPDGGLLIDTPGMREFGVLAEAEALDASFADIGAFIANCRFSNCTHTTEPGCAVLSALADQTLSEARWAAYLKLQRELLFAARKDDPAADAAHRSHWKQIHKSQRARNKLQRRNDDR
;
A
#
# COMPACT_ATOMS: atom_id res chain seq x y z
N MET A 1 6.56 19.65 -31.50
CA MET A 1 6.15 18.68 -30.47
C MET A 1 5.80 17.42 -31.21
N ASP A 2 6.62 16.39 -31.08
CA ASP A 2 6.46 15.14 -31.83
C ASP A 2 5.72 14.14 -30.94
N THR A 3 4.47 13.85 -31.26
CA THR A 3 3.62 12.93 -30.50
C THR A 3 3.91 11.50 -30.97
N GLY A 4 4.29 10.62 -30.06
CA GLY A 4 4.52 9.21 -30.40
C GLY A 4 3.22 8.48 -30.77
N GLU A 5 3.32 7.48 -31.65
CA GLU A 5 2.20 6.62 -32.02
C GLU A 5 1.62 5.86 -30.81
N ILE A 6 0.30 5.74 -30.79
CA ILE A 6 -0.45 4.95 -29.80
C ILE A 6 -0.43 3.49 -30.26
N ARG A 7 -0.17 2.57 -29.34
CA ARG A 7 -0.14 1.14 -29.65
C ARG A 7 -1.58 0.61 -29.71
N GLU A 8 -2.05 0.23 -30.90
CA GLU A 8 -3.46 -0.19 -31.15
C GLU A 8 -3.91 -1.40 -30.30
N SER A 9 -2.99 -2.19 -29.73
CA SER A 9 -3.33 -3.40 -28.98
C SER A 9 -3.87 -3.16 -27.57
N ASP A 10 -3.57 -2.02 -26.96
CA ASP A 10 -3.92 -1.74 -25.56
C ASP A 10 -4.37 -0.30 -25.27
N ASP A 11 -4.56 0.53 -26.32
CA ASP A 11 -4.88 1.96 -26.22
C ASP A 11 -3.93 2.77 -25.31
N ARG A 12 -2.73 2.24 -25.03
CA ARG A 12 -1.75 2.93 -24.19
C ARG A 12 -0.77 3.71 -25.06
N GLY A 13 -0.82 5.03 -24.92
CA GLY A 13 0.21 5.92 -25.47
C GLY A 13 1.55 5.74 -24.75
N ARG A 14 2.65 5.76 -25.51
CA ARG A 14 3.99 5.87 -24.92
C ARG A 14 4.23 7.33 -24.54
N HIS A 15 4.42 7.63 -23.26
CA HIS A 15 4.88 8.96 -22.85
C HIS A 15 6.24 9.24 -23.50
N THR A 16 6.27 10.09 -24.53
CA THR A 16 7.47 10.51 -25.26
C THR A 16 8.08 11.79 -24.70
N THR A 17 7.29 12.61 -23.99
CA THR A 17 7.78 13.81 -23.29
C THR A 17 8.78 13.38 -22.22
N THR A 18 10.06 13.74 -22.37
CA THR A 18 11.16 13.38 -21.45
C THR A 18 11.67 14.58 -20.64
N HIS A 19 11.34 15.80 -21.04
CA HIS A 19 11.72 17.04 -20.37
C HIS A 19 10.48 17.83 -19.91
N ARG A 20 10.66 18.69 -18.91
CA ARG A 20 9.61 19.60 -18.42
C ARG A 20 9.69 20.93 -19.17
N GLU A 21 8.54 21.45 -19.60
CA GLU A 21 8.43 22.75 -20.28
C GLU A 21 7.52 23.69 -19.51
N LEU A 22 7.83 24.99 -19.56
CA LEU A 22 7.04 26.05 -18.91
C LEU A 22 6.52 27.00 -19.99
N PHE A 23 5.20 27.08 -20.13
CA PHE A 23 4.53 27.99 -21.04
C PHE A 23 3.95 29.17 -20.27
N ARG A 24 4.19 30.38 -20.77
CA ARG A 24 3.46 31.58 -20.36
C ARG A 24 2.21 31.70 -21.21
N LEU A 25 1.05 31.68 -20.56
CA LEU A 25 -0.22 31.90 -21.21
C LEU A 25 -0.43 33.40 -21.46
N PRO A 26 -1.16 33.78 -22.53
CA PRO A 26 -1.41 35.18 -22.86
C PRO A 26 -2.02 35.99 -21.72
N ASP A 27 -2.78 35.32 -20.86
CA ASP A 27 -3.54 35.89 -19.75
C ASP A 27 -2.69 36.02 -18.46
N GLY A 28 -1.40 35.69 -18.52
CA GLY A 28 -0.46 35.75 -17.40
C GLY A 28 -0.31 34.45 -16.59
N GLY A 29 -1.06 33.40 -16.94
CA GLY A 29 -0.91 32.07 -16.33
C GLY A 29 0.39 31.37 -16.72
N LEU A 30 0.80 30.40 -15.90
CA LEU A 30 1.96 29.54 -16.15
C LEU A 30 1.49 28.08 -16.24
N LEU A 31 1.74 27.44 -17.38
CA LEU A 31 1.49 26.00 -17.58
C LEU A 31 2.83 25.26 -17.56
N ILE A 32 2.98 24.32 -16.63
CA ILE A 32 4.13 23.42 -16.62
C ILE A 32 3.65 22.09 -17.22
N ASP A 33 4.18 21.74 -18.39
CA ASP A 33 4.01 20.41 -18.95
C ASP A 33 5.10 19.50 -18.40
N THR A 34 4.71 18.43 -17.73
CA THR A 34 5.62 17.44 -17.16
C THR A 34 5.42 16.10 -17.87
N PRO A 35 6.49 15.31 -18.10
CA PRO A 35 6.39 13.92 -18.52
C PRO A 35 5.33 13.15 -17.74
N GLY A 36 4.62 12.23 -18.42
CA GLY A 36 3.74 11.27 -17.76
C GLY A 36 4.52 10.44 -16.74
N MET A 37 4.19 10.63 -15.47
CA MET A 37 4.87 10.03 -14.33
C MET A 37 4.32 8.60 -14.16
N ARG A 38 5.13 7.56 -14.35
CA ARG A 38 4.63 6.17 -14.35
C ARG A 38 4.33 5.64 -12.96
N GLU A 39 5.21 5.86 -11.99
CA GLU A 39 4.99 5.55 -10.57
C GLU A 39 5.84 6.51 -9.72
N PHE A 40 5.23 7.15 -8.73
CA PHE A 40 6.00 7.68 -7.59
C PHE A 40 6.01 6.58 -6.55
N GLY A 41 7.20 6.13 -6.15
CA GLY A 41 7.33 5.34 -4.93
C GLY A 41 6.74 6.13 -3.76
N VAL A 42 6.20 5.42 -2.78
CA VAL A 42 5.72 6.05 -1.55
C VAL A 42 6.95 6.57 -0.78
N LEU A 43 7.24 7.86 -0.92
CA LEU A 43 8.23 8.61 -0.12
C LEU A 43 7.61 9.15 1.18
N ALA A 44 6.36 8.78 1.46
CA ALA A 44 5.62 9.27 2.60
C ALA A 44 6.10 8.57 3.89
N GLU A 45 6.30 9.34 4.94
CA GLU A 45 6.50 8.83 6.30
C GLU A 45 5.15 8.39 6.89
N ALA A 46 5.15 7.63 7.97
CA ALA A 46 3.91 7.12 8.59
C ALA A 46 2.96 8.27 8.98
N GLU A 47 3.54 9.39 9.40
CA GLU A 47 2.87 10.63 9.80
C GLU A 47 2.06 11.25 8.64
N ALA A 48 2.49 11.06 7.39
CA ALA A 48 1.78 11.56 6.21
C ALA A 48 0.53 10.73 5.88
N LEU A 49 0.49 9.45 6.27
CA LEU A 49 -0.72 8.62 6.18
C LEU A 49 -1.80 9.17 7.11
N ASP A 50 -1.43 9.42 8.36
CA ASP A 50 -2.35 9.92 9.39
C ASP A 50 -2.91 11.30 9.01
N ALA A 51 -2.09 12.18 8.44
CA ALA A 51 -2.56 13.47 7.94
C ALA A 51 -3.53 13.35 6.75
N SER A 52 -3.23 12.46 5.79
CA SER A 52 -4.03 12.31 4.55
C SER A 52 -5.37 11.58 4.79
N PHE A 53 -5.44 10.80 5.87
CA PHE A 53 -6.60 9.98 6.26
C PHE A 53 -7.06 10.28 7.69
N ALA A 54 -6.97 11.55 8.10
CA ALA A 54 -7.33 11.98 9.46
C ALA A 54 -8.78 11.64 9.84
N ASP A 55 -9.69 11.61 8.87
CA ASP A 55 -11.08 11.18 9.03
C ASP A 55 -11.18 9.69 9.41
N ILE A 56 -10.39 8.82 8.77
CA ILE A 56 -10.28 7.42 9.15
C ILE A 56 -9.68 7.29 10.55
N GLY A 57 -8.64 8.07 10.86
CA GLY A 57 -8.07 8.13 12.21
C GLY A 57 -9.11 8.49 13.27
N ALA A 58 -10.02 9.42 12.98
CA ALA A 58 -11.12 9.78 13.87
C ALA A 58 -12.12 8.63 14.07
N PHE A 59 -12.45 7.84 13.04
CA PHE A 59 -13.27 6.64 13.21
C PHE A 59 -12.56 5.57 14.03
N ILE A 60 -11.26 5.34 13.81
CA ILE A 60 -10.46 4.38 14.57
C ILE A 60 -10.45 4.75 16.06
N ALA A 61 -10.24 6.02 16.38
CA ALA A 61 -10.23 6.52 17.76
C ALA A 61 -11.58 6.34 18.50
N ASN A 62 -12.69 6.24 17.75
CA ASN A 62 -14.03 6.02 18.30
C ASN A 62 -14.42 4.53 18.38
N CYS A 63 -13.51 3.61 18.06
CA CYS A 63 -13.78 2.19 18.22
C CYS A 63 -13.91 1.81 19.70
N ARG A 64 -14.84 0.89 19.98
CA ARG A 64 -15.07 0.39 21.35
C ARG A 64 -13.81 -0.20 22.00
N PHE A 65 -12.94 -0.82 21.20
CA PHE A 65 -11.73 -1.51 21.65
C PHE A 65 -10.49 -0.79 21.12
N SER A 66 -9.49 -0.60 21.99
CA SER A 66 -8.21 0.01 21.64
C SER A 66 -7.35 -0.85 20.71
N ASN A 67 -7.62 -2.15 20.64
CA ASN A 67 -6.95 -3.12 19.77
C ASN A 67 -7.88 -3.64 18.65
N CYS A 68 -8.86 -2.83 18.23
CA CYS A 68 -9.78 -3.19 17.15
C CYS A 68 -9.00 -3.40 15.83
N THR A 69 -9.25 -4.53 15.17
CA THR A 69 -8.70 -4.84 13.84
C THR A 69 -9.59 -4.34 12.70
N HIS A 70 -10.77 -3.82 13.03
CA HIS A 70 -11.78 -3.33 12.08
C HIS A 70 -12.27 -4.37 11.08
N THR A 71 -12.38 -5.63 11.53
CA THR A 71 -12.79 -6.76 10.67
C THR A 71 -14.18 -7.27 11.02
N THR A 72 -14.40 -7.64 12.27
CA THR A 72 -15.67 -8.27 12.73
C THR A 72 -16.10 -7.79 14.11
N GLU A 73 -15.36 -6.85 14.71
CA GLU A 73 -15.57 -6.47 16.09
C GLU A 73 -16.89 -5.71 16.32
N PRO A 74 -17.66 -6.07 17.36
CA PRO A 74 -18.86 -5.33 17.72
C PRO A 74 -18.50 -3.94 18.24
N GLY A 75 -19.21 -2.91 17.75
CA GLY A 75 -18.92 -1.52 18.12
C GLY A 75 -17.66 -0.96 17.46
N CYS A 76 -17.23 -1.53 16.34
CA CYS A 76 -16.23 -0.92 15.47
C CYS A 76 -16.86 0.28 14.75
N ALA A 77 -16.33 1.48 15.02
CA ALA A 77 -16.81 2.71 14.39
C ALA A 77 -16.47 2.76 12.90
N VAL A 78 -15.36 2.16 12.46
CA VAL A 78 -15.02 2.03 11.02
C VAL A 78 -16.05 1.17 10.27
N LEU A 79 -16.40 -0.01 10.81
CA LEU A 79 -17.41 -0.87 10.19
C LEU A 79 -18.79 -0.22 10.17
N SER A 80 -19.13 0.54 11.23
CA SER A 80 -20.38 1.30 11.29
C SER A 80 -20.39 2.40 10.22
N ALA A 81 -19.30 3.15 10.08
CA ALA A 81 -19.15 4.21 9.09
C ALA A 81 -19.16 3.68 7.63
N LEU A 82 -18.67 2.46 7.41
CA LEU A 82 -18.78 1.78 6.13
C LEU A 82 -20.23 1.36 5.85
N ALA A 83 -20.92 0.83 6.86
CA ALA A 83 -22.31 0.38 6.73
C ALA A 83 -23.29 1.54 6.48
N ASP A 84 -23.07 2.69 7.11
CA ASP A 84 -23.89 3.90 6.93
C ASP A 84 -23.39 4.83 5.81
N GLN A 85 -22.31 4.43 5.11
CA GLN A 85 -21.70 5.16 3.99
C GLN A 85 -21.11 6.53 4.34
N THR A 86 -20.95 6.85 5.63
CA THR A 86 -20.19 8.04 6.06
C THR A 86 -18.68 7.88 5.77
N LEU A 87 -18.20 6.64 5.66
CA LEU A 87 -16.91 6.28 5.08
C LEU A 87 -17.14 5.44 3.82
N SER A 88 -16.54 5.83 2.70
CA SER A 88 -16.65 5.04 1.47
C SER A 88 -15.69 3.84 1.46
N GLU A 89 -16.14 2.72 0.89
CA GLU A 89 -15.32 1.51 0.74
C GLU A 89 -14.04 1.78 -0.06
N ALA A 90 -14.13 2.59 -1.12
CA ALA A 90 -12.98 2.98 -1.93
C ALA A 90 -11.93 3.75 -1.11
N ARG A 91 -12.36 4.64 -0.21
CA ARG A 91 -11.47 5.40 0.66
C ARG A 91 -10.81 4.51 1.72
N TRP A 92 -11.57 3.60 2.32
CA TRP A 92 -11.03 2.59 3.23
C TRP A 92 -10.03 1.65 2.55
N ALA A 93 -10.33 1.19 1.33
CA ALA A 93 -9.44 0.36 0.55
C ALA A 93 -8.15 1.10 0.17
N ALA A 94 -8.23 2.40 -0.18
CA ALA A 94 -7.07 3.23 -0.45
C ALA A 94 -6.16 3.38 0.79
N TYR A 95 -6.75 3.61 1.96
CA TYR A 95 -6.02 3.65 3.23
C TYR A 95 -5.27 2.35 3.52
N LEU A 96 -5.97 1.20 3.44
CA LEU A 96 -5.35 -0.12 3.65
C LEU A 96 -4.27 -0.42 2.61
N LYS A 97 -4.42 0.06 1.37
CA LYS A 97 -3.40 -0.08 0.33
C LYS A 97 -2.15 0.72 0.70
N LEU A 98 -2.30 2.00 1.02
CA LEU A 98 -1.17 2.85 1.34
C LEU A 98 -0.45 2.41 2.62
N GLN A 99 -1.19 1.99 3.64
CA GLN A 99 -0.61 1.41 4.86
C GLN A 99 0.27 0.18 4.56
N ARG A 100 -0.18 -0.72 3.66
CA ARG A 100 0.63 -1.88 3.24
C ARG A 100 1.88 -1.47 2.47
N GLU A 101 1.79 -0.47 1.59
CA GLU A 101 2.92 0.05 0.83
C GLU A 101 3.97 0.70 1.74
N LEU A 102 3.54 1.47 2.75
CA LEU A 102 4.41 2.05 3.78
C LEU A 102 5.13 0.99 4.61
N LEU A 103 4.39 -0.03 5.08
CA LEU A 103 4.98 -1.16 5.79
C LEU A 103 5.96 -1.96 4.92
N PHE A 104 5.77 -1.98 3.61
CA PHE A 104 6.69 -2.63 2.68
C PHE A 104 7.94 -1.78 2.43
N ALA A 105 7.77 -0.46 2.27
CA ALA A 105 8.88 0.49 2.13
C ALA A 105 9.77 0.47 3.38
N ALA A 106 9.20 0.60 4.58
CA ALA A 106 9.93 0.55 5.84
C ALA A 106 10.73 -0.75 6.03
N ARG A 107 10.24 -1.89 5.52
CA ARG A 107 10.96 -3.17 5.54
C ARG A 107 12.17 -3.22 4.60
N LYS A 108 12.16 -2.45 3.51
CA LYS A 108 13.32 -2.35 2.61
C LYS A 108 14.43 -1.51 3.21
N ASP A 109 14.08 -0.57 4.08
CA ASP A 109 15.04 0.36 4.69
C ASP A 109 15.69 -0.21 5.98
N ASP A 110 15.20 -1.34 6.52
CA ASP A 110 15.80 -2.05 7.67
C ASP A 110 16.26 -3.49 7.32
N PRO A 111 17.54 -3.67 6.94
CA PRO A 111 18.13 -4.98 6.67
C PRO A 111 18.13 -5.95 7.85
N ALA A 112 18.09 -5.45 9.09
CA ALA A 112 18.10 -6.27 10.30
C ALA A 112 16.72 -6.92 10.53
N ALA A 113 15.63 -6.17 10.30
CA ALA A 113 14.27 -6.70 10.34
C ALA A 113 14.04 -7.80 9.29
N ASP A 114 14.54 -7.59 8.07
CA ASP A 114 14.41 -8.57 6.99
C ASP A 114 15.24 -9.84 7.25
N ALA A 115 16.44 -9.70 7.84
CA ALA A 115 17.26 -10.82 8.30
C ALA A 115 16.57 -11.64 9.41
N ALA A 116 15.93 -10.98 10.37
CA ALA A 116 15.20 -11.64 11.46
C ALA A 116 14.01 -12.45 10.95
N HIS A 117 13.22 -11.89 10.02
CA HIS A 117 12.08 -12.56 9.40
C HIS A 117 12.51 -13.80 8.60
N ARG A 118 13.57 -13.70 7.80
CA ARG A 118 14.14 -14.84 7.07
C ARG A 118 14.63 -15.94 8.02
N SER A 119 15.24 -15.57 9.14
CA SER A 119 15.73 -16.53 10.15
C SER A 119 14.58 -17.27 10.84
N HIS A 120 13.50 -16.56 11.18
CA HIS A 120 12.30 -17.12 11.78
C HIS A 120 11.64 -18.18 10.87
N TRP A 121 11.41 -17.84 9.59
CA TRP A 121 10.83 -18.79 8.63
C TRP A 121 11.74 -20.00 8.34
N LYS A 122 13.07 -19.81 8.32
CA LYS A 122 14.02 -20.94 8.23
C LYS A 122 13.87 -21.91 9.40
N GLN A 123 13.68 -21.41 10.63
CA GLN A 123 13.46 -22.25 11.80
C GLN A 123 12.13 -23.02 11.72
N ILE A 124 11.04 -22.35 11.29
CA ILE A 124 9.74 -23.00 11.06
C ILE A 124 9.87 -24.12 10.03
N HIS A 125 10.45 -23.86 8.85
CA HIS A 125 10.60 -24.90 7.82
C HIS A 125 11.48 -26.07 8.29
N LYS A 126 12.52 -25.80 9.09
CA LYS A 126 13.37 -26.85 9.67
C LYS A 126 12.61 -27.72 10.66
N SER A 127 11.82 -27.12 11.56
CA SER A 127 11.02 -27.86 12.55
C SER A 127 9.92 -28.69 11.88
N GLN A 128 9.31 -28.17 10.82
CA GLN A 128 8.27 -28.88 10.05
C GLN A 128 8.84 -30.10 9.31
N ARG A 129 10.01 -29.96 8.68
CA ARG A 129 10.73 -31.08 8.06
C ARG A 129 11.11 -32.16 9.09
N ALA A 130 11.58 -31.75 10.28
CA ALA A 130 11.93 -32.66 11.35
C ALA A 130 10.70 -33.44 11.86
N ARG A 131 9.56 -32.75 12.06
CA ARG A 131 8.28 -33.38 12.42
C ARG A 131 7.81 -34.38 11.38
N ASN A 132 7.79 -34.00 10.10
CA ASN A 132 7.36 -34.90 9.02
C ASN A 132 8.24 -36.15 8.91
N LYS A 133 9.55 -36.03 9.17
CA LYS A 133 10.48 -37.17 9.19
C LYS A 133 10.21 -38.10 10.37
N LEU A 134 9.90 -37.54 11.55
CA LEU A 134 9.56 -38.31 12.74
C LEU A 134 8.22 -39.05 12.57
N GLN A 135 7.25 -38.37 11.97
CA GLN A 135 5.92 -38.92 11.71
C GLN A 135 5.99 -40.10 10.73
N ARG A 136 6.67 -39.94 9.59
CA ARG A 136 6.94 -41.05 8.65
C ARG A 136 7.58 -42.26 9.32
N ARG A 137 8.58 -42.04 10.18
CA ARG A 137 9.28 -43.13 10.88
C ARG A 137 8.41 -43.84 11.93
N ASN A 138 7.39 -43.17 12.46
CA ASN A 138 6.42 -43.78 13.36
C ASN A 138 5.32 -44.52 12.60
N ASP A 139 4.96 -44.05 11.40
CA ASP A 139 3.98 -44.72 10.53
C ASP A 139 4.55 -46.00 9.88
N ASP A 140 5.87 -46.10 9.70
CA ASP A 140 6.59 -47.26 9.16
C ASP A 140 6.91 -48.36 10.20
N ARG A 141 6.39 -48.28 11.43
CA ARG A 141 6.71 -49.15 12.57
C ARG A 141 5.50 -49.91 13.10
#